data_AF-A0A918AD17-F1
#
_entry.id   AF-A0A918AD17-F1
#
_cell.length_a   1.000
_cell.length_b   1.000
_cell.length_c   1.000
_cell.angle_alpha   90.00
_cell.angle_beta   90.00
_cell.angle_gamma   90.00
#
_symmetry.space_group_name_H-M   'P 1'
#
loop_
_entity.id
_entity.type
_entity.pdbx_description
1 polymer ?
#
loop_
_entity_poly.entity_id
_entity_poly.type
_entity_poly.pdbx_seq_one_letter_code
_entity_poly.pdbx_strand_id
1 'polypeptide(L)'
;MVGQLNAVTESLTEHHPAEVARRLFLITAELGQLAGWMAYDQGLPGMAQRYYLLALHACREAAAPALGAKIIGDMTQLSTARGTFEDSLGLVRAALYSLPRGANELVRAELLGLEARAYAQLGQREAGNAARSADACVEVWAEAQGDTPPDWLHYMNQAEVDCLAANTFTDLALRSTVPERWRRYAARAESHTLSARSSRDQGYTRSLIFDEIRLAKVRLAQREPVESVAVARTSLRLAEPVRSSLVVDWLVRFDGELLARHPDCSEAAGFHDELRDYLRRAAPQRERELVGHGD
;
A
#
# COMPACT_ATOMS: atom_id res chain seq x y z
N MET A 1 -11.83 0.85 -18.99
CA MET A 1 -10.44 1.25 -18.71
C MET A 1 -9.42 0.62 -19.65
N VAL A 2 -9.15 -0.70 -19.65
CA VAL A 2 -8.20 -1.30 -20.62
C VAL A 2 -8.56 -1.02 -22.08
N GLY A 3 -9.84 -1.06 -22.44
CA GLY A 3 -10.29 -0.68 -23.79
C GLY A 3 -10.06 0.81 -24.12
N GLN A 4 -10.14 1.72 -23.15
CA GLN A 4 -9.82 3.13 -23.34
C GLN A 4 -8.31 3.35 -23.49
N LEU A 5 -7.51 2.63 -22.70
CA LEU A 5 -6.05 2.63 -22.84
C LEU A 5 -5.66 2.18 -24.25
N ASN A 6 -6.17 1.04 -24.72
CA ASN A 6 -5.88 0.55 -26.08
C ASN A 6 -6.28 1.57 -27.14
N ALA A 7 -7.49 2.13 -27.08
CA ALA A 7 -7.95 3.12 -28.05
C ALA A 7 -7.04 4.37 -28.10
N VAL A 8 -6.61 4.90 -26.95
CA VAL A 8 -5.70 6.06 -26.91
C VAL A 8 -4.31 5.67 -27.43
N THR A 9 -3.83 4.46 -27.11
CA THR A 9 -2.53 3.98 -27.60
C THR A 9 -2.54 3.73 -29.11
N GLU A 10 -3.67 3.29 -29.66
CA GLU A 10 -3.89 3.17 -31.11
C GLU A 10 -3.91 4.55 -31.78
N SER A 11 -4.60 5.54 -31.21
CA SER A 11 -4.56 6.92 -31.72
C SER A 11 -3.14 7.48 -31.81
N LEU A 12 -2.24 7.11 -30.89
CA LEU A 12 -0.83 7.55 -30.91
C LEU A 12 -0.03 7.02 -32.12
N THR A 13 -0.55 6.04 -32.86
CA THR A 13 0.10 5.56 -34.10
C THR A 13 -0.13 6.49 -35.30
N GLU A 14 -1.08 7.42 -35.18
CA GLU A 14 -1.40 8.42 -36.21
C GLU A 14 -0.55 9.69 -36.03
N HIS A 15 -0.46 10.51 -37.09
CA HIS A 15 0.25 11.78 -37.02
C HIS A 15 -0.62 12.86 -36.35
N HIS A 16 -0.15 13.38 -35.22
CA HIS A 16 -0.82 14.44 -34.47
C HIS A 16 0.06 15.68 -34.34
N PRO A 17 -0.55 16.89 -34.22
CA PRO A 17 0.18 18.06 -33.74
C PRO A 17 0.85 17.78 -32.38
N ALA A 18 2.02 18.34 -32.14
CA ALA A 18 2.84 18.04 -30.96
C ALA A 18 2.09 18.21 -29.62
N GLU A 19 1.23 19.22 -29.51
CA GLU A 19 0.42 19.44 -28.31
C GLU A 19 -0.60 18.32 -28.07
N VAL A 20 -1.25 17.85 -29.14
CA VAL A 20 -2.23 16.76 -29.09
C VAL A 20 -1.54 15.45 -28.74
N ALA A 21 -0.39 15.15 -29.39
CA ALA A 21 0.42 13.98 -29.07
C ALA A 21 0.83 13.97 -27.59
N ARG A 22 1.31 15.11 -27.06
CA ARG A 22 1.69 15.25 -25.65
C ARG A 22 0.52 14.96 -24.70
N ARG A 23 -0.68 15.46 -25.02
CA ARG A 23 -1.89 15.20 -24.22
C ARG A 23 -2.32 13.73 -24.29
N LEU A 24 -2.23 13.10 -25.46
CA LEU A 24 -2.51 11.67 -25.61
C LEU A 24 -1.53 10.81 -24.80
N PHE A 25 -0.25 11.16 -24.77
CA PHE A 25 0.73 10.50 -23.91
C PHE A 25 0.43 10.71 -22.42
N LEU A 26 0.01 11.91 -22.00
CA LEU A 26 -0.37 12.15 -20.60
C LEU A 26 -1.57 11.26 -20.19
N ILE A 27 -2.61 11.20 -21.01
CA ILE A 27 -3.77 10.33 -20.78
C ILE A 27 -3.35 8.85 -20.77
N THR A 28 -2.46 8.45 -21.67
CA THR A 28 -1.90 7.08 -21.70
C THR A 28 -1.16 6.75 -20.41
N ALA A 29 -0.42 7.71 -19.84
CA ALA A 29 0.27 7.53 -18.57
C ALA A 29 -0.70 7.33 -17.40
N GLU A 30 -1.74 8.17 -17.30
CA GLU A 30 -2.75 8.06 -16.24
C GLU A 30 -3.57 6.76 -16.35
N LEU A 31 -3.98 6.38 -17.57
CA LEU A 31 -4.69 5.13 -17.82
C LEU A 31 -3.78 3.91 -17.58
N GLY A 32 -2.51 3.98 -17.96
CA GLY A 32 -1.53 2.93 -17.71
C GLY A 32 -1.27 2.73 -16.22
N GLN A 33 -1.15 3.82 -15.46
CA GLN A 33 -1.06 3.78 -14.01
C GLN A 33 -2.28 3.10 -13.38
N LEU A 34 -3.48 3.52 -13.75
CA LEU A 34 -4.73 2.94 -13.25
C LEU A 34 -4.86 1.46 -13.62
N ALA A 35 -4.47 1.08 -14.84
CA ALA A 35 -4.41 -0.32 -15.29
C ALA A 35 -3.42 -1.14 -14.46
N GLY A 36 -2.27 -0.55 -14.12
CA GLY A 36 -1.28 -1.15 -13.24
C GLY A 36 -1.84 -1.44 -11.85
N TRP A 37 -2.52 -0.46 -11.24
CA TRP A 37 -3.20 -0.63 -9.95
C TRP A 37 -4.27 -1.71 -9.99
N MET A 38 -5.14 -1.70 -11.02
CA MET A 38 -6.18 -2.71 -11.13
C MET A 38 -5.61 -4.11 -11.34
N ALA A 39 -4.53 -4.25 -12.11
CA ALA A 39 -3.83 -5.54 -12.25
C ALA A 39 -3.21 -5.99 -10.93
N TYR A 40 -2.61 -5.06 -10.17
CA TYR A 40 -2.06 -5.36 -8.85
C TYR A 40 -3.15 -5.81 -7.86
N ASP A 41 -4.28 -5.09 -7.79
CA ASP A 41 -5.43 -5.44 -6.96
C ASP A 41 -5.99 -6.85 -7.26
N GLN A 42 -5.90 -7.28 -8.52
CA GLN A 42 -6.32 -8.60 -8.99
C GLN A 42 -5.26 -9.71 -8.77
N GLY A 43 -4.12 -9.39 -8.16
CA GLY A 43 -3.05 -10.36 -7.94
C GLY A 43 -2.26 -10.70 -9.20
N LEU A 44 -2.17 -9.78 -10.17
CA LEU A 44 -1.46 -9.94 -11.44
C LEU A 44 -0.19 -9.05 -11.48
N PRO A 45 0.83 -9.30 -10.65
CA PRO A 45 1.98 -8.41 -10.48
C PRO A 45 2.81 -8.22 -11.76
N GLY A 46 2.91 -9.27 -12.59
CA GLY A 46 3.60 -9.18 -13.88
C GLY A 46 2.88 -8.27 -14.89
N MET A 47 1.54 -8.26 -14.87
CA MET A 47 0.75 -7.32 -15.67
C MET A 47 0.86 -5.90 -15.12
N ALA A 48 0.78 -5.74 -13.79
CA ALA A 48 0.94 -4.44 -13.15
C ALA A 48 2.27 -3.78 -13.55
N GLN A 49 3.37 -4.52 -13.47
CA GLN A 49 4.69 -4.03 -13.88
C GLN A 49 4.74 -3.59 -15.34
N ARG A 50 4.11 -4.35 -16.27
CA ARG A 50 4.05 -3.96 -17.69
C ARG A 50 3.30 -2.65 -17.90
N TYR A 51 2.16 -2.48 -17.23
CA TYR A 51 1.38 -1.24 -17.31
C TYR A 51 2.12 -0.04 -16.71
N TYR A 52 2.83 -0.20 -15.58
CA TYR A 52 3.67 0.87 -15.04
C TYR A 52 4.82 1.25 -15.97
N LEU A 53 5.46 0.27 -16.61
CA LEU A 53 6.51 0.56 -17.60
C LEU A 53 5.97 1.32 -18.82
N LEU A 54 4.79 0.94 -19.32
CA LEU A 54 4.09 1.68 -20.37
C LEU A 54 3.80 3.13 -19.92
N ALA A 55 3.29 3.29 -18.71
CA ALA A 55 2.95 4.60 -18.15
C ALA A 55 4.20 5.49 -17.98
N LEU A 56 5.33 4.94 -17.53
CA LEU A 56 6.59 5.66 -17.42
C LEU A 56 7.12 6.12 -18.78
N HIS A 57 7.03 5.25 -19.79
CA HIS A 57 7.39 5.64 -21.16
C HIS A 57 6.52 6.81 -21.63
N ALA A 58 5.20 6.73 -21.42
CA ALA A 58 4.27 7.79 -21.78
C ALA A 58 4.54 9.10 -21.00
N CYS A 59 4.88 9.05 -19.71
CA CYS A 59 5.31 10.22 -18.94
C CYS A 59 6.54 10.91 -19.54
N ARG A 60 7.49 10.13 -20.06
CA ARG A 60 8.69 10.67 -20.69
C ARG A 60 8.33 11.45 -21.96
N GLU A 61 7.51 10.85 -22.83
CA GLU A 61 7.05 11.49 -24.07
C GLU A 61 6.13 12.69 -23.80
N ALA A 62 5.38 12.66 -22.69
CA ALA A 62 4.54 13.78 -22.24
C ALA A 62 5.31 14.90 -21.51
N ALA A 63 6.60 14.70 -21.20
CA ALA A 63 7.39 15.55 -20.29
C ALA A 63 6.70 15.79 -18.93
N ALA A 64 6.18 14.71 -18.32
CA ALA A 64 5.41 14.72 -17.07
C ALA A 64 6.18 14.07 -15.90
N PRO A 65 7.26 14.68 -15.37
CA PRO A 65 8.14 14.07 -14.37
C PRO A 65 7.46 13.80 -13.02
N ALA A 66 6.51 14.63 -12.59
CA ALA A 66 5.79 14.41 -11.32
C ALA A 66 4.93 13.14 -11.35
N LEU A 67 4.19 12.91 -12.45
CA LEU A 67 3.45 11.67 -12.66
C LEU A 67 4.40 10.48 -12.80
N GLY A 68 5.55 10.67 -13.46
CA GLY A 68 6.60 9.64 -13.53
C GLY A 68 7.10 9.21 -12.15
N ALA A 69 7.41 10.16 -11.27
CA ALA A 69 7.82 9.87 -9.89
C ALA A 69 6.72 9.13 -9.10
N LYS A 70 5.45 9.53 -9.27
CA LYS A 70 4.29 8.83 -8.71
C LYS A 70 4.26 7.37 -9.17
N ILE A 71 4.40 7.10 -10.48
CA ILE A 71 4.37 5.73 -11.02
C ILE A 71 5.53 4.88 -10.45
N ILE A 72 6.71 5.46 -10.24
CA ILE A 72 7.80 4.77 -9.54
C ILE A 72 7.42 4.46 -8.08
N GLY A 73 6.64 5.34 -7.43
CA GLY A 73 6.00 5.04 -6.14
C GLY A 73 5.07 3.82 -6.21
N ASP A 74 4.25 3.69 -7.24
CA ASP A 74 3.38 2.50 -7.45
C ASP A 74 4.22 1.22 -7.62
N MET A 75 5.32 1.31 -8.37
CA MET A 75 6.28 0.21 -8.51
C MET A 75 6.97 -0.13 -7.19
N THR A 76 7.21 0.86 -6.33
CA THR A 76 7.75 0.65 -4.96
C THR A 76 6.79 -0.19 -4.12
N GLN A 77 5.50 0.11 -4.18
CA GLN A 77 4.47 -0.69 -3.47
C GLN A 77 4.43 -2.13 -3.99
N LEU A 78 4.49 -2.31 -5.31
CA LEU A 78 4.55 -3.64 -5.94
C LEU A 78 5.79 -4.42 -5.49
N SER A 79 6.96 -3.78 -5.47
CA SER A 79 8.23 -4.36 -5.01
C SER A 79 8.15 -4.75 -3.52
N THR A 80 7.60 -3.86 -2.68
CA THR A 80 7.41 -4.11 -1.25
C THR A 80 6.50 -5.31 -1.01
N ALA A 81 5.41 -5.41 -1.77
CA ALA A 81 4.46 -6.51 -1.66
C ALA A 81 5.08 -7.88 -2.03
N ARG A 82 6.13 -7.90 -2.85
CA ARG A 82 6.88 -9.09 -3.26
C ARG A 82 8.06 -9.43 -2.34
N GLY A 83 8.35 -8.60 -1.35
CA GLY A 83 9.46 -8.81 -0.43
C GLY A 83 10.83 -8.36 -0.95
N THR A 84 10.89 -7.65 -2.08
CA THR A 84 12.14 -7.11 -2.65
C THR A 84 12.43 -5.72 -2.08
N PHE A 85 12.82 -5.67 -0.80
CA PHE A 85 12.86 -4.42 -0.03
C PHE A 85 13.99 -3.47 -0.42
N GLU A 86 15.15 -3.99 -0.80
CA GLU A 86 16.27 -3.20 -1.30
C GLU A 86 15.91 -2.49 -2.62
N ASP A 87 15.26 -3.22 -3.53
CA ASP A 87 14.73 -2.66 -4.78
C ASP A 87 13.67 -1.60 -4.49
N SER A 88 12.81 -1.85 -3.50
CA SER A 88 11.79 -0.88 -3.06
C SER A 88 12.43 0.44 -2.60
N LEU A 89 13.46 0.37 -1.76
CA LEU A 89 14.18 1.55 -1.31
C LEU A 89 14.89 2.27 -2.47
N GLY A 90 15.47 1.51 -3.41
CA GLY A 90 16.10 2.07 -4.61
C GLY A 90 15.10 2.85 -5.48
N LEU A 91 13.93 2.26 -5.75
CA LEU A 91 12.86 2.85 -6.55
C LEU A 91 12.35 4.16 -5.93
N VAL A 92 11.98 4.16 -4.65
CA VAL A 92 11.40 5.34 -4.01
C VAL A 92 12.41 6.48 -3.86
N ARG A 93 13.68 6.18 -3.61
CA ARG A 93 14.74 7.20 -3.60
C ARG A 93 14.97 7.78 -4.99
N ALA A 94 14.89 6.97 -6.05
CA ALA A 94 14.93 7.48 -7.41
C ALA A 94 13.72 8.37 -7.72
N ALA A 95 12.52 8.00 -7.27
CA ALA A 95 11.32 8.81 -7.40
C ALA A 95 11.47 10.18 -6.71
N LEU A 96 11.88 10.19 -5.43
CA LEU A 96 12.13 11.40 -4.65
C LEU A 96 13.20 12.30 -5.30
N TYR A 97 14.27 11.70 -5.82
CA TYR A 97 15.34 12.43 -6.51
C TYR A 97 14.86 13.04 -7.84
N SER A 98 14.01 12.32 -8.58
CA SER A 98 13.47 12.78 -9.86
C SER A 98 12.32 13.79 -9.74
N LEU A 99 11.75 13.95 -8.54
CA LEU A 99 10.62 14.82 -8.30
C LEU A 99 11.03 16.30 -8.46
N PRO A 100 10.39 17.07 -9.36
CA PRO A 100 10.71 18.49 -9.53
C PRO A 100 10.52 19.30 -8.24
N ARG A 101 11.32 20.36 -8.07
CA ARG A 101 11.21 21.26 -6.88
C ARG A 101 9.86 21.96 -6.73
N GLY A 102 9.13 22.16 -7.83
CA GLY A 102 7.79 22.75 -7.84
C GLY A 102 6.69 21.73 -8.11
N ALA A 103 6.97 20.43 -7.92
CA ALA A 103 5.91 19.43 -7.95
C ALA A 103 4.98 19.62 -6.77
N ASN A 104 3.74 19.13 -6.90
CA ASN A 104 2.77 19.13 -5.83
C ASN A 104 3.31 18.35 -4.61
N GLU A 105 3.22 18.92 -3.42
CA GLU A 105 3.85 18.37 -2.22
C GLU A 105 3.17 17.10 -1.71
N LEU A 106 1.93 16.83 -2.13
CA LEU A 106 1.22 15.58 -1.83
C LEU A 106 1.91 14.37 -2.46
N VAL A 107 2.56 14.54 -3.62
CA VAL A 107 3.38 13.49 -4.25
C VAL A 107 4.61 13.21 -3.39
N ARG A 108 5.23 14.25 -2.85
CA ARG A 108 6.37 14.11 -1.94
C ARG A 108 5.95 13.39 -0.66
N ALA A 109 4.82 13.78 -0.07
CA ALA A 109 4.28 13.14 1.13
C ALA A 109 4.07 11.63 0.90
N GLU A 110 3.44 11.22 -0.20
CA GLU A 110 3.25 9.80 -0.53
C GLU A 110 4.60 9.07 -0.64
N LEU A 111 5.54 9.61 -1.42
CA LEU A 111 6.84 8.99 -1.62
C LEU A 111 7.65 8.88 -0.31
N LEU A 112 7.56 9.85 0.59
CA LEU A 112 8.18 9.77 1.92
C LEU A 112 7.57 8.65 2.77
N GLY A 113 6.25 8.46 2.71
CA GLY A 113 5.59 7.34 3.40
C GLY A 113 5.99 5.98 2.83
N LEU A 114 6.17 5.88 1.51
CA LEU A 114 6.70 4.68 0.87
C LEU A 114 8.16 4.41 1.23
N GLU A 115 8.99 5.46 1.32
CA GLU A 115 10.37 5.36 1.78
C GLU A 115 10.45 4.89 3.23
N ALA A 116 9.59 5.44 4.09
CA ALA A 116 9.49 5.06 5.49
C ALA A 116 9.21 3.56 5.65
N ARG A 117 8.26 3.04 4.88
CA ARG A 117 7.93 1.62 4.85
C ARG A 117 9.07 0.77 4.28
N ALA A 118 9.74 1.22 3.22
CA ALA A 118 10.89 0.50 2.66
C ALA A 118 12.02 0.36 3.69
N TYR A 119 12.37 1.43 4.41
CA TYR A 119 13.33 1.36 5.51
C TYR A 119 12.89 0.42 6.62
N ALA A 120 11.62 0.42 7.02
CA ALA A 120 11.12 -0.44 8.09
C ALA A 120 11.33 -1.93 7.80
N GLN A 121 11.26 -2.32 6.51
CA GLN A 121 11.45 -3.72 6.10
C GLN A 121 12.92 -4.17 6.06
N LEU A 122 13.88 -3.23 5.94
CA LEU A 122 15.32 -3.53 5.95
C LEU A 122 15.88 -3.82 7.36
N GLY A 123 15.04 -3.69 8.39
CA GLY A 123 15.34 -4.13 9.75
C GLY A 123 15.88 -3.04 10.69
N GLN A 124 16.40 -3.47 11.83
CA GLN A 124 16.62 -2.59 13.00
C GLN A 124 17.62 -1.45 12.78
N ARG A 125 18.58 -1.61 11.86
CA ARG A 125 19.56 -0.57 11.55
C ARG A 125 18.90 0.65 10.88
N GLU A 126 17.84 0.40 10.13
CA GLU A 126 17.10 1.41 9.36
C GLU A 126 15.90 1.99 10.13
N ALA A 127 15.62 1.53 11.35
CA ALA A 127 14.47 1.96 12.14
C ALA A 127 14.41 3.49 12.36
N GLY A 128 15.58 4.12 12.49
CA GLY A 128 15.67 5.58 12.61
C GLY A 128 15.33 6.31 11.31
N ASN A 129 15.74 5.78 10.14
CA ASN A 129 15.38 6.32 8.83
C ASN A 129 13.87 6.15 8.59
N ALA A 130 13.34 4.96 8.86
CA ALA A 130 11.92 4.66 8.74
C ALA A 130 11.05 5.64 9.55
N ALA A 131 11.37 5.83 10.84
CA ALA A 131 10.61 6.74 11.68
C ALA A 131 10.68 8.19 11.17
N ARG A 132 11.86 8.67 10.75
CA ARG A 132 12.03 10.02 10.20
C ARG A 132 11.24 10.24 8.91
N SER A 133 11.27 9.29 7.97
CA SER A 133 10.52 9.44 6.71
C SER A 133 9.00 9.36 6.95
N ALA A 134 8.53 8.59 7.94
CA ALA A 134 7.13 8.58 8.34
C ALA A 134 6.70 9.90 8.99
N ASP A 135 7.55 10.48 9.85
CA ASP A 135 7.35 11.82 10.41
C ASP A 135 7.27 12.87 9.29
N ALA A 136 8.24 12.87 8.36
CA ALA A 136 8.28 13.80 7.24
C ALA A 136 7.07 13.65 6.29
N CYS A 137 6.57 12.43 6.08
CA CYS A 137 5.35 12.17 5.30
C CYS A 137 4.15 12.93 5.87
N VAL A 138 3.95 12.85 7.20
CA VAL A 138 2.85 13.51 7.90
C VAL A 138 3.04 15.03 7.92
N GLU A 139 4.26 15.50 8.16
CA GLU A 139 4.61 16.93 8.18
C GLU A 139 4.35 17.59 6.81
N VAL A 140 4.86 17.00 5.72
CA VAL A 140 4.68 17.52 4.36
C VAL A 140 3.21 17.55 3.97
N TRP A 141 2.43 16.52 4.33
CA TRP A 141 0.98 16.52 4.10
C TRP A 141 0.28 17.67 4.84
N ALA A 142 0.64 17.91 6.10
CA ALA A 142 0.03 18.98 6.90
C ALA A 142 0.33 20.37 6.32
N GLU A 143 1.53 20.58 5.78
CA GLU A 143 1.93 21.83 5.12
C GLU A 143 1.25 22.02 3.75
N ALA A 144 0.91 20.92 3.07
CA ALA A 144 0.34 20.92 1.72
C ALA A 144 -1.20 21.07 1.67
N GLN A 145 -1.89 21.33 2.78
CA GLN A 145 -3.37 21.41 2.82
C GLN A 145 -4.00 22.54 1.96
N GLY A 146 -3.19 23.40 1.34
CA GLY A 146 -3.62 24.39 0.34
C GLY A 146 -3.40 23.99 -1.12
N ASP A 147 -2.71 22.88 -1.38
CA ASP A 147 -2.40 22.42 -2.74
C ASP A 147 -3.63 21.75 -3.37
N THR A 148 -3.98 22.14 -4.59
CA THR A 148 -4.96 21.39 -5.38
C THR A 148 -4.28 20.13 -5.94
N PRO A 149 -4.71 18.91 -5.54
CA PRO A 149 -4.11 17.69 -6.06
C PRO A 149 -4.32 17.60 -7.58
N PRO A 150 -3.32 17.11 -8.34
CA PRO A 150 -3.56 16.68 -9.70
C PRO A 150 -4.66 15.61 -9.76
N ASP A 151 -5.39 15.52 -10.89
CA ASP A 151 -6.49 14.57 -11.05
C ASP A 151 -6.06 13.11 -10.76
N TRP A 152 -4.86 12.71 -11.15
CA TRP A 152 -4.31 11.37 -10.88
C TRP A 152 -3.90 11.12 -9.42
N LEU A 153 -3.97 12.13 -8.55
CA LEU A 153 -3.66 12.05 -7.11
C LEU A 153 -4.89 12.28 -6.21
N HIS A 154 -6.10 12.35 -6.77
CA HIS A 154 -7.34 12.66 -6.03
C HIS A 154 -7.67 11.72 -4.86
N TYR A 155 -7.07 10.52 -4.82
CA TYR A 155 -7.26 9.55 -3.74
C TYR A 155 -6.46 9.90 -2.47
N MET A 156 -5.40 10.69 -2.59
CA MET A 156 -4.56 11.06 -1.46
C MET A 156 -5.34 11.99 -0.54
N ASN A 157 -5.58 11.51 0.67
CA ASN A 157 -6.29 12.21 1.74
C ASN A 157 -5.61 11.92 3.09
N GLN A 158 -6.14 12.52 4.17
CA GLN A 158 -5.63 12.32 5.52
C GLN A 158 -5.56 10.83 5.89
N ALA A 159 -6.57 10.04 5.53
CA ALA A 159 -6.60 8.62 5.83
C ALA A 159 -5.45 7.87 5.16
N GLU A 160 -5.13 8.16 3.91
CA GLU A 160 -4.03 7.49 3.19
C GLU A 160 -2.65 7.85 3.75
N VAL A 161 -2.44 9.10 4.18
CA VAL A 161 -1.18 9.51 4.86
C VAL A 161 -1.04 8.81 6.21
N ASP A 162 -2.12 8.77 6.99
CA ASP A 162 -2.15 8.04 8.25
C ASP A 162 -1.94 6.52 8.03
N CYS A 163 -2.45 5.96 6.94
CA CYS A 163 -2.18 4.56 6.58
C CYS A 163 -0.68 4.29 6.35
N LEU A 164 0.02 5.18 5.63
CA LEU A 164 1.46 5.05 5.37
C LEU A 164 2.28 5.10 6.68
N ALA A 165 1.97 6.07 7.54
CA ALA A 165 2.60 6.20 8.85
C ALA A 165 2.30 4.99 9.76
N ALA A 166 1.03 4.58 9.85
CA ALA A 166 0.60 3.45 10.65
C ALA A 166 1.28 2.13 10.23
N ASN A 167 1.34 1.84 8.93
CA ASN A 167 2.03 0.66 8.41
C ASN A 167 3.50 0.65 8.83
N THR A 168 4.18 1.79 8.69
CA THR A 168 5.60 1.94 9.06
C THR A 168 5.81 1.69 10.56
N PHE A 169 5.04 2.36 11.42
CA PHE A 169 5.21 2.20 12.86
C PHE A 169 4.80 0.81 13.36
N THR A 170 3.83 0.17 12.70
CA THR A 170 3.47 -1.23 12.97
C THR A 170 4.64 -2.16 12.67
N ASP A 171 5.26 -2.04 11.48
CA ASP A 171 6.42 -2.85 11.09
C ASP A 171 7.62 -2.62 12.03
N LEU A 172 7.87 -1.37 12.44
CA LEU A 172 8.91 -1.05 13.42
C LEU A 172 8.66 -1.65 14.80
N ALA A 173 7.42 -1.60 15.28
CA ALA A 173 7.02 -2.18 16.55
C ALA A 173 7.18 -3.72 16.52
N LEU A 174 6.66 -4.37 15.47
CA LEU A 174 6.70 -5.82 15.28
C LEU A 174 8.12 -6.40 15.20
N ARG A 175 9.10 -5.60 14.77
CA ARG A 175 10.49 -6.03 14.63
C ARG A 175 11.35 -5.68 15.85
N SER A 176 10.93 -4.73 16.69
CA SER A 176 11.76 -4.19 17.79
C SER A 176 11.73 -5.11 19.01
N THR A 177 12.93 -5.49 19.48
CA THR A 177 13.11 -6.29 20.70
C THR A 177 13.21 -5.42 21.96
N VAL A 178 13.46 -4.12 21.81
CA VAL A 178 13.62 -3.18 22.93
C VAL A 178 12.24 -2.73 23.44
N PRO A 179 11.89 -2.97 24.73
CA PRO A 179 10.57 -2.68 25.30
C PRO A 179 10.05 -1.27 25.05
N GLU A 180 10.88 -0.27 25.32
CA GLU A 180 10.52 1.14 25.21
C GLU A 180 10.27 1.53 23.75
N ARG A 181 11.03 0.97 22.82
CA ARG A 181 10.93 1.28 21.39
C ARG A 181 9.67 0.67 20.78
N TRP A 182 9.42 -0.63 20.97
CA TRP A 182 8.25 -1.25 20.36
C TRP A 182 6.95 -0.66 20.93
N ARG A 183 6.89 -0.35 22.24
CA ARG A 183 5.72 0.31 22.84
C ARG A 183 5.47 1.69 22.23
N ARG A 184 6.53 2.49 22.07
CA ARG A 184 6.44 3.81 21.44
C ARG A 184 5.93 3.70 20.00
N TYR A 185 6.50 2.80 19.20
CA TYR A 185 6.07 2.62 17.82
C TYR A 185 4.64 2.09 17.73
N ALA A 186 4.26 1.12 18.57
CA ALA A 186 2.91 0.59 18.59
C ALA A 186 1.85 1.65 18.95
N ALA A 187 2.13 2.52 19.92
CA ALA A 187 1.25 3.64 20.28
C ALA A 187 1.07 4.64 19.12
N ARG A 188 2.15 4.94 18.39
CA ARG A 188 2.08 5.78 17.18
C ARG A 188 1.27 5.10 16.07
N ALA A 189 1.49 3.81 15.86
CA ALA A 189 0.76 3.02 14.87
C ALA A 189 -0.75 2.99 15.16
N GLU A 190 -1.13 2.84 16.43
CA GLU A 190 -2.52 2.93 16.87
C GLU A 190 -3.12 4.31 16.60
N SER A 191 -2.43 5.38 17.00
CA SER A 191 -2.91 6.75 16.79
C SER A 191 -3.22 7.02 15.31
N HIS A 192 -2.29 6.69 14.40
CA HIS A 192 -2.51 6.87 12.97
C HIS A 192 -3.61 5.94 12.43
N THR A 193 -3.66 4.68 12.87
CA THR A 193 -4.72 3.75 12.42
C THR A 193 -6.11 4.23 12.82
N LEU A 194 -6.27 4.76 14.04
CA LEU A 194 -7.55 5.31 14.49
C LEU A 194 -7.91 6.60 13.76
N SER A 195 -6.94 7.47 13.47
CA SER A 195 -7.12 8.69 12.66
C SER A 195 -7.54 8.36 11.22
N ALA A 196 -6.92 7.35 10.61
CA ALA A 196 -7.30 6.89 9.27
C ALA A 196 -8.74 6.39 9.23
N ARG A 197 -9.15 5.59 10.23
CA ARG A 197 -10.51 5.07 10.36
C ARG A 197 -11.56 6.17 10.52
N SER A 198 -11.28 7.18 11.35
CA SER A 198 -12.22 8.29 11.56
C SER A 198 -12.34 9.22 10.37
N SER A 199 -11.30 9.28 9.53
CA SER A 199 -11.25 10.15 8.34
C SER A 199 -11.86 9.52 7.09
N ARG A 200 -12.36 8.28 7.15
CA ARG A 200 -13.01 7.62 6.00
C ARG A 200 -14.47 8.03 5.84
N ASP A 201 -14.84 8.44 4.64
CA ASP A 201 -16.24 8.67 4.28
C ASP A 201 -17.07 7.37 4.19
N GLN A 202 -18.38 7.51 4.38
CA GLN A 202 -19.35 6.42 4.27
C GLN A 202 -19.49 5.98 2.80
N GLY A 203 -18.73 4.94 2.41
CA GLY A 203 -18.75 4.40 1.04
C GLY A 203 -17.57 3.49 0.71
N TYR A 204 -16.49 3.57 1.51
CA TYR A 204 -15.25 2.83 1.26
C TYR A 204 -15.18 1.49 2.03
N THR A 205 -16.15 0.59 1.84
CA THR A 205 -16.20 -0.72 2.54
C THR A 205 -14.90 -1.51 2.41
N ARG A 206 -14.30 -1.53 1.21
CA ARG A 206 -13.00 -2.20 0.98
C ARG A 206 -11.88 -1.59 1.81
N SER A 207 -11.82 -0.27 1.90
CA SER A 207 -10.77 0.43 2.62
C SER A 207 -10.95 0.32 4.14
N LEU A 208 -12.20 0.24 4.62
CA LEU A 208 -12.50 -0.08 6.01
C LEU A 208 -11.98 -1.48 6.39
N ILE A 209 -12.12 -2.49 5.52
CA ILE A 209 -11.53 -3.82 5.78
C ILE A 209 -10.01 -3.73 5.97
N PHE A 210 -9.31 -2.97 5.12
CA PHE A 210 -7.87 -2.79 5.26
C PHE A 210 -7.49 -2.09 6.56
N ASP A 211 -8.30 -1.14 7.02
CA ASP A 211 -8.05 -0.48 8.30
C ASP A 211 -8.27 -1.40 9.50
N GLU A 212 -9.30 -2.27 9.46
CA GLU A 212 -9.51 -3.28 10.51
C GLU A 212 -8.36 -4.28 10.54
N ILE A 213 -7.87 -4.75 9.38
CA ILE A 213 -6.69 -5.62 9.34
C ILE A 213 -5.46 -4.88 9.89
N ARG A 214 -5.29 -3.59 9.55
CA ARG A 214 -4.20 -2.78 10.10
C ARG A 214 -4.30 -2.64 11.61
N LEU A 215 -5.50 -2.41 12.15
CA LEU A 215 -5.71 -2.34 13.59
C LEU A 215 -5.41 -3.67 14.28
N ALA A 216 -5.80 -4.80 13.68
CA ALA A 216 -5.41 -6.12 14.17
C ALA A 216 -3.87 -6.26 14.20
N LYS A 217 -3.17 -5.85 13.14
CA LYS A 217 -1.70 -5.82 13.12
C LYS A 217 -1.10 -4.91 14.21
N VAL A 218 -1.73 -3.78 14.52
CA VAL A 218 -1.32 -2.91 15.63
C VAL A 218 -1.45 -3.63 16.97
N ARG A 219 -2.57 -4.31 17.23
CA ARG A 219 -2.78 -5.11 18.45
C ARG A 219 -1.77 -6.25 18.57
N LEU A 220 -1.44 -6.90 17.45
CA LEU A 220 -0.34 -7.86 17.37
C LEU A 220 1.00 -7.21 17.76
N ALA A 221 1.29 -6.01 17.25
CA ALA A 221 2.49 -5.25 17.59
C ALA A 221 2.53 -4.81 19.07
N GLN A 222 1.37 -4.64 19.69
CA GLN A 222 1.22 -4.38 21.12
C GLN A 222 1.39 -5.62 22.00
N ARG A 223 1.54 -6.80 21.36
CA ARG A 223 1.61 -8.12 22.02
C ARG A 223 0.30 -8.51 22.70
N GLU A 224 -0.82 -8.13 22.09
CA GLU A 224 -2.18 -8.42 22.54
C GLU A 224 -2.86 -9.39 21.55
N PRO A 225 -2.47 -10.69 21.54
CA PRO A 225 -2.93 -11.62 20.50
C PRO A 225 -4.44 -11.86 20.51
N VAL A 226 -5.07 -11.87 21.69
CA VAL A 226 -6.52 -12.07 21.83
C VAL A 226 -7.30 -10.89 21.22
N GLU A 227 -6.89 -9.66 21.53
CA GLU A 227 -7.52 -8.46 20.97
C GLU A 227 -7.23 -8.33 19.47
N SER A 228 -6.02 -8.68 19.04
CA SER A 228 -5.65 -8.78 17.62
C SER A 228 -6.61 -9.68 16.84
N VAL A 229 -6.89 -10.88 17.36
CA VAL A 229 -7.86 -11.81 16.77
C VAL A 229 -9.28 -11.23 16.79
N ALA A 230 -9.70 -10.60 17.88
CA ALA A 230 -11.03 -10.01 17.99
C ALA A 230 -11.27 -8.96 16.90
N VAL A 231 -10.30 -8.08 16.66
CA VAL A 231 -10.32 -7.09 15.58
C VAL A 231 -10.25 -7.77 14.21
N ALA A 232 -9.36 -8.76 14.02
CA ALA A 232 -9.23 -9.48 12.76
C ALA A 232 -10.54 -10.17 12.33
N ARG A 233 -11.29 -10.75 13.27
CA ARG A 233 -12.63 -11.32 13.02
C ARG A 233 -13.62 -10.29 12.49
N THR A 234 -13.52 -9.03 12.92
CA THR A 234 -14.34 -7.94 12.37
C THR A 234 -14.01 -7.72 10.90
N SER A 235 -12.73 -7.70 10.53
CA SER A 235 -12.32 -7.58 9.13
C SER A 235 -12.80 -8.77 8.27
N LEU A 236 -12.79 -9.99 8.81
CA LEU A 236 -13.25 -11.19 8.10
C LEU A 236 -14.76 -11.12 7.79
N ARG A 237 -15.58 -10.69 8.75
CA ARG A 237 -17.03 -10.47 8.55
C ARG A 237 -17.30 -9.39 7.50
N LEU A 238 -16.55 -8.29 7.53
CA LEU A 238 -16.68 -7.22 6.54
C LEU A 238 -16.25 -7.67 5.13
N ALA A 239 -15.32 -8.62 5.05
CA ALA A 239 -14.83 -9.17 3.79
C ALA A 239 -15.79 -10.19 3.13
N GLU A 240 -16.75 -10.75 3.87
CA GLU A 240 -17.67 -11.79 3.37
C GLU A 240 -18.49 -11.36 2.13
N PRO A 241 -19.09 -10.16 2.06
CA PRO A 241 -19.77 -9.69 0.85
C PRO A 241 -18.81 -9.17 -0.24
N VAL A 242 -17.51 -9.05 0.02
CA VAL A 242 -16.54 -8.38 -0.87
C VAL A 242 -15.66 -9.40 -1.59
N ARG A 243 -15.66 -9.36 -2.93
CA ARG A 243 -14.74 -10.16 -3.76
C ARG A 243 -13.46 -9.38 -4.04
N SER A 244 -12.46 -9.50 -3.17
CA SER A 244 -11.16 -8.83 -3.33
C SER A 244 -9.99 -9.78 -3.04
N SER A 245 -9.20 -10.11 -4.06
CA SER A 245 -7.96 -10.90 -3.92
C SER A 245 -6.94 -10.24 -3.00
N LEU A 246 -6.85 -8.91 -3.01
CA LEU A 246 -5.92 -8.17 -2.17
C LEU A 246 -6.34 -8.22 -0.69
N VAL A 247 -7.64 -8.21 -0.38
CA VAL A 247 -8.10 -8.42 1.01
C VAL A 247 -7.71 -9.82 1.49
N VAL A 248 -7.89 -10.84 0.65
CA VAL A 248 -7.45 -12.20 0.95
C VAL A 248 -5.94 -12.25 1.20
N ASP A 249 -5.12 -11.58 0.37
CA ASP A 249 -3.67 -11.51 0.58
C ASP A 249 -3.29 -10.93 1.94
N TRP A 250 -4.01 -9.91 2.40
CA TRP A 250 -3.73 -9.24 3.68
C TRP A 250 -4.13 -10.13 4.86
N LEU A 251 -5.28 -10.80 4.77
CA LEU A 251 -5.73 -11.75 5.79
C LEU A 251 -4.79 -12.94 5.92
N VAL A 252 -4.37 -13.55 4.81
CA VAL A 252 -3.43 -14.68 4.79
C VAL A 252 -2.07 -14.27 5.37
N ARG A 253 -1.55 -13.11 4.96
CA ARG A 253 -0.28 -12.60 5.51
C ARG A 253 -0.37 -12.30 7.01
N PHE A 254 -1.48 -11.71 7.46
CA PHE A 254 -1.72 -11.45 8.87
C PHE A 254 -1.79 -12.74 9.69
N ASP A 255 -2.52 -13.75 9.20
CA ASP A 255 -2.68 -15.04 9.86
C ASP A 255 -1.33 -15.75 10.06
N GLY A 256 -0.52 -15.85 9.01
CA GLY A 256 0.83 -16.41 9.12
C GLY A 256 1.71 -15.63 10.10
N GLU A 257 1.58 -14.29 10.12
CA GLU A 257 2.33 -13.44 11.04
C GLU A 257 1.90 -13.61 12.50
N LEU A 258 0.59 -13.79 12.74
CA LEU A 258 -0.01 -14.04 14.04
C LEU A 258 0.43 -15.39 14.60
N LEU A 259 0.31 -16.47 13.82
CA LEU A 259 0.69 -17.82 14.24
C LEU A 259 2.20 -17.95 14.49
N ALA A 260 3.03 -17.32 13.65
CA ALA A 260 4.48 -17.33 13.85
C ALA A 260 4.90 -16.66 15.18
N ARG A 261 4.14 -15.68 15.67
CA ARG A 261 4.44 -14.97 16.92
C ARG A 261 3.76 -15.56 18.14
N HIS A 262 2.60 -16.18 17.96
CA HIS A 262 1.76 -16.70 19.04
C HIS A 262 1.24 -18.11 18.71
N PRO A 263 2.14 -19.10 18.54
CA PRO A 263 1.75 -20.46 18.15
C PRO A 263 0.87 -21.15 19.20
N ASP A 264 1.00 -20.78 20.48
CA ASP A 264 0.25 -21.36 21.59
C ASP A 264 -1.07 -20.63 21.89
N CYS A 265 -1.44 -19.60 21.12
CA CYS A 265 -2.68 -18.84 21.34
C CYS A 265 -3.88 -19.56 20.70
N SER A 266 -4.80 -20.04 21.54
CA SER A 266 -6.00 -20.76 21.07
C SER A 266 -6.89 -19.92 20.16
N GLU A 267 -6.97 -18.62 20.40
CA GLU A 267 -7.73 -17.67 19.61
C GLU A 267 -7.11 -17.47 18.23
N ALA A 268 -5.77 -17.51 18.13
CA ALA A 268 -5.06 -17.46 16.85
C ALA A 268 -5.33 -18.72 16.03
N ALA A 269 -5.27 -19.90 16.65
CA ALA A 269 -5.65 -21.16 15.98
C ALA A 269 -7.11 -21.14 15.51
N GLY A 270 -8.04 -20.63 16.34
CA GLY A 270 -9.44 -20.48 15.96
C GLY A 270 -9.65 -19.52 14.79
N PHE A 271 -8.93 -18.39 14.77
CA PHE A 271 -8.96 -17.48 13.62
C PHE A 271 -8.42 -18.12 12.33
N HIS A 272 -7.35 -18.92 12.43
CA HIS A 272 -6.80 -19.64 11.29
C HIS A 272 -7.83 -20.59 10.65
N ASP A 273 -8.58 -21.33 11.47
CA ASP A 273 -9.65 -22.20 10.99
C ASP A 273 -10.81 -21.41 10.37
N GLU A 274 -11.22 -20.29 10.99
CA GLU A 274 -12.23 -19.38 10.43
C GLU A 274 -11.79 -18.80 9.07
N LEU A 275 -10.52 -18.41 8.95
CA LEU A 275 -9.94 -17.90 7.70
C LEU A 275 -9.91 -19.01 6.64
N ARG A 276 -9.50 -20.23 6.99
CA ARG A 276 -9.50 -21.39 6.08
C ARG A 276 -10.89 -21.64 5.52
N ASP A 277 -11.91 -21.61 6.36
CA ASP A 277 -13.30 -21.79 5.94
C ASP A 277 -13.81 -20.63 5.08
N TYR A 278 -13.40 -19.40 5.37
CA TYR A 278 -13.64 -18.27 4.47
C TYR A 278 -12.99 -18.46 3.10
N LEU A 279 -11.72 -18.89 3.03
CA LEU A 279 -11.03 -19.14 1.76
C LEU A 279 -11.73 -20.21 0.92
N ARG A 280 -12.20 -21.30 1.54
CA ARG A 280 -12.98 -22.35 0.84
C ARG A 280 -14.22 -21.81 0.14
N ARG A 281 -14.84 -20.74 0.66
CA ARG A 281 -16.03 -20.12 0.07
C ARG A 281 -15.68 -19.01 -0.91
N ALA A 282 -14.72 -18.15 -0.55
CA ALA A 282 -14.45 -16.90 -1.26
C ALA A 282 -13.32 -17.00 -2.30
N ALA A 283 -12.33 -17.88 -2.07
CA ALA A 283 -11.17 -18.06 -2.95
C ALA A 283 -10.58 -19.49 -2.85
N PRO A 284 -11.31 -20.54 -3.28
CA PRO A 284 -10.93 -21.94 -3.03
C PRO A 284 -9.52 -22.30 -3.53
N GLN A 285 -9.08 -21.71 -4.64
CA GLN A 285 -7.76 -21.93 -5.22
C GLN A 285 -6.61 -21.49 -4.29
N ARG A 286 -6.89 -20.62 -3.30
CA ARG A 286 -5.91 -20.06 -2.37
C ARG A 286 -5.83 -20.77 -1.02
N GLU A 287 -6.72 -21.74 -0.76
CA GLU A 287 -6.71 -22.51 0.49
C GLU A 287 -5.34 -23.15 0.77
N ARG A 288 -4.63 -23.57 -0.28
CA ARG A 288 -3.31 -24.21 -0.20
C ARG A 288 -2.24 -23.30 0.41
N GLU A 289 -2.41 -21.99 0.37
CA GLU A 289 -1.46 -21.03 0.94
C GLU A 289 -1.41 -21.09 2.47
N LEU A 290 -2.50 -21.51 3.12
CA LEU A 290 -2.56 -21.68 4.57
C LEU A 290 -1.87 -22.97 5.07
N VAL A 291 -1.53 -23.89 4.17
CA VAL A 291 -0.95 -25.20 4.51
C VAL A 291 0.59 -25.14 4.56
N GLY A 292 1.22 -24.10 3.98
CA GLY A 292 2.66 -24.03 3.73
C GLY A 292 3.56 -23.49 4.85
N HIS A 293 3.12 -23.40 6.10
CA HIS A 293 3.94 -22.87 7.21
C HIS A 293 4.37 -23.95 8.23
N GLY A 294 4.28 -25.22 7.86
CA GLY A 294 4.75 -26.34 8.68
C GLY A 294 5.40 -27.41 7.82
N ASP A 295 6.65 -27.19 7.42
CA ASP A 295 7.65 -28.21 7.07
C ASP A 295 9.06 -27.64 7.35
#